data_AF-A0A1V5TUQ8-F1
#
_entry.id   AF-A0A1V5TUQ8-F1
#
_cell.length_a   1.000
_cell.length_b   1.000
_cell.length_c   1.000
_cell.angle_alpha   90.00
_cell.angle_beta   90.00
_cell.angle_gamma   90.00
#
_symmetry.space_group_name_H-M   'P 1'
#
loop_
_entity.id
_entity.type
_entity.pdbx_description
1 polymer ?
#
loop_
_entity_poly.entity_id
_entity_poly.type
_entity_poly.pdbx_seq_one_letter_code
_entity_poly.pdbx_strand_id
1 'polypeptide(L)'
;MKISKEEFFQLYKTLPPKVKNALFDEEVGLTLTKICKRHMVETRYQEMMDLIVEVLVGLLPPQDLEKILIRDLNIPISSAKEISIEINRFIFFPIKDDLLSIYQTNIASQKVIEESASVENQEFQDSYREKF
;
A
#
# COMPACT_ATOMS: atom_id res chain seq x y z
N MET A 1 1.63 4.17 -12.16
CA MET A 1 2.17 3.14 -11.25
C MET A 1 3.65 3.37 -11.03
N LYS A 2 4.12 3.31 -9.77
CA LYS A 2 5.49 3.75 -9.38
C LYS A 2 6.59 2.69 -9.49
N ILE A 3 6.30 1.47 -9.92
CA ILE A 3 7.27 0.37 -10.01
C ILE A 3 7.40 -0.18 -11.43
N SER A 4 8.54 -0.80 -11.73
CA SER A 4 8.80 -1.49 -13.00
C SER A 4 7.97 -2.78 -13.13
N LYS A 5 7.90 -3.31 -14.36
CA LYS A 5 7.20 -4.59 -14.63
C LYS A 5 7.87 -5.75 -13.90
N GLU A 6 9.19 -5.73 -13.86
CA GLU A 6 10.03 -6.73 -13.21
C GLU A 6 9.78 -6.73 -11.70
N GLU A 7 9.79 -5.55 -11.06
CA GLU A 7 9.48 -5.40 -9.63
C GLU A 7 8.06 -5.86 -9.31
N PHE A 8 7.08 -5.44 -10.11
CA PHE A 8 5.71 -5.91 -9.97
C PHE A 8 5.63 -7.43 -10.04
N PHE A 9 6.30 -8.05 -11.01
CA PHE A 9 6.26 -9.50 -11.18
C PHE A 9 6.89 -10.26 -10.01
N GLN A 10 7.92 -9.70 -9.36
CA GLN A 10 8.50 -10.30 -8.16
C GLN A 10 7.55 -10.23 -6.97
N LEU A 11 6.91 -9.07 -6.74
CA LEU A 11 5.89 -8.94 -5.69
C LEU A 11 4.70 -9.85 -5.97
N TYR A 12 4.21 -9.85 -7.22
CA TYR A 12 3.08 -10.68 -7.63
C TYR A 12 3.27 -12.15 -7.28
N LYS A 13 4.47 -12.72 -7.48
CA LYS A 13 4.73 -14.14 -7.19
C LYS A 13 4.48 -14.50 -5.72
N THR A 14 4.80 -13.61 -4.79
CA THR A 14 4.70 -13.86 -3.35
C THR A 14 3.29 -13.66 -2.80
N LEU A 15 2.37 -13.06 -3.58
CA LEU A 15 1.02 -12.77 -3.11
C LEU A 15 0.21 -14.04 -2.83
N PRO A 16 -0.62 -14.03 -1.77
CA PRO A 16 -1.62 -15.06 -1.53
C PRO A 16 -2.61 -15.16 -2.70
N PRO A 17 -3.20 -16.36 -2.95
CA PRO A 17 -4.09 -16.57 -4.08
C PRO A 17 -5.27 -15.59 -4.16
N LYS A 18 -5.89 -15.24 -3.03
CA LYS A 18 -7.03 -14.31 -3.05
C LYS A 18 -6.63 -12.89 -3.44
N VAL A 19 -5.44 -12.44 -3.05
CA VAL A 19 -4.92 -11.12 -3.43
C VAL A 19 -4.54 -11.10 -4.92
N LYS A 20 -3.95 -12.20 -5.44
CA LYS A 20 -3.72 -12.37 -6.88
C LYS A 20 -5.02 -12.29 -7.69
N ASN A 21 -6.06 -12.97 -7.22
CA ASN A 21 -7.36 -12.95 -7.88
C ASN A 21 -7.95 -11.53 -7.88
N ALA A 22 -7.88 -10.81 -6.75
CA ALA A 22 -8.38 -9.45 -6.63
C ALA A 22 -7.72 -8.46 -7.61
N LEU A 23 -6.45 -8.64 -7.98
CA LEU A 23 -5.77 -7.79 -8.97
C LEU A 23 -6.39 -7.86 -10.37
N PHE A 24 -7.05 -8.97 -10.70
CA PHE A 24 -7.67 -9.21 -12.01
C PHE A 24 -9.18 -9.38 -11.93
N ASP A 25 -9.77 -9.07 -10.77
CA ASP A 25 -11.21 -9.18 -10.54
C ASP A 25 -11.92 -7.95 -11.12
N GLU A 26 -12.84 -8.19 -12.05
CA GLU A 26 -13.64 -7.15 -12.67
C GLU A 26 -14.49 -6.38 -11.64
N GLU A 27 -14.93 -7.05 -10.57
CA GLU A 27 -15.72 -6.43 -9.50
C GLU A 27 -14.94 -5.33 -8.77
N VAL A 28 -13.61 -5.41 -8.70
CA VAL A 28 -12.77 -4.35 -8.13
C VAL A 28 -12.85 -3.08 -8.98
N GLY A 29 -12.72 -3.22 -10.30
CA GLY A 29 -12.84 -2.10 -11.24
C GLY A 29 -14.26 -1.50 -11.28
N LEU A 30 -15.29 -2.34 -11.26
CA LEU A 30 -16.68 -1.91 -11.20
C LEU A 30 -17.00 -1.19 -9.89
N THR A 31 -16.49 -1.70 -8.77
CA THR A 31 -16.63 -1.07 -7.46
C THR A 31 -15.96 0.29 -7.43
N LEU A 32 -14.70 0.38 -7.88
CA LEU A 32 -13.99 1.65 -7.96
C LEU A 32 -14.72 2.66 -8.86
N THR A 33 -15.23 2.22 -10.01
CA THR A 33 -16.02 3.06 -10.91
C THR A 33 -17.23 3.68 -10.21
N LYS A 34 -17.96 2.89 -9.39
CA LYS A 34 -19.11 3.37 -8.62
C LYS A 34 -18.69 4.38 -7.54
N ILE A 35 -17.57 4.13 -6.86
CA ILE A 35 -17.00 5.04 -5.85
C ILE A 35 -16.63 6.38 -6.51
N CYS A 36 -15.86 6.35 -7.59
CA CYS A 36 -15.43 7.56 -8.28
C CYS A 36 -16.61 8.41 -8.75
N LYS A 37 -17.66 7.79 -9.31
CA LYS A 37 -18.88 8.48 -9.72
C LYS A 37 -19.63 9.13 -8.56
N ARG A 38 -19.74 8.43 -7.43
CA ARG A 38 -20.44 8.96 -6.25
C ARG A 38 -19.78 10.21 -5.70
N HIS A 39 -18.46 10.29 -5.80
CA HIS A 39 -17.65 11.39 -5.27
C HIS A 39 -17.22 12.41 -6.34
N MET A 40 -17.68 12.28 -7.59
CA MET A 40 -17.34 13.16 -8.72
C MET A 40 -15.83 13.25 -8.97
N VAL A 41 -15.12 12.11 -8.86
CA VAL A 41 -13.66 11.99 -9.06
C VAL A 41 -13.32 10.98 -10.17
N GLU A 42 -14.18 10.83 -11.18
CA GLU A 42 -14.01 9.89 -12.29
C GLU A 42 -12.71 10.12 -13.07
N THR A 43 -12.25 11.38 -13.15
CA THR A 43 -10.98 11.74 -13.78
C THR A 43 -9.75 11.22 -13.03
N ARG A 44 -9.92 10.74 -11.79
CA ARG A 44 -8.87 10.15 -10.94
C ARG A 44 -8.87 8.62 -10.91
N TYR A 45 -9.71 7.99 -11.74
CA TYR A 45 -9.89 6.53 -11.71
C TYR A 45 -8.56 5.79 -11.86
N GLN A 46 -7.71 6.19 -12.81
CA GLN A 46 -6.45 5.50 -13.07
C GLN A 46 -5.50 5.64 -11.87
N GLU A 47 -5.38 6.84 -11.31
CA GLU A 47 -4.52 7.06 -10.14
C GLU A 47 -5.03 6.29 -8.91
N MET A 48 -6.34 6.23 -8.70
CA MET A 48 -6.92 5.45 -7.60
C MET A 48 -6.74 3.94 -7.80
N MET A 49 -6.85 3.46 -9.04
CA MET A 49 -6.57 2.07 -9.37
C MET A 49 -5.10 1.73 -9.10
N ASP A 50 -4.17 2.62 -9.49
CA ASP A 50 -2.75 2.45 -9.20
C ASP A 50 -2.50 2.36 -7.67
N LEU A 51 -3.17 3.20 -6.87
CA LEU A 51 -3.06 3.13 -5.40
C LEU A 51 -3.63 1.83 -4.82
N ILE A 52 -4.75 1.34 -5.36
CA ILE A 52 -5.31 0.03 -4.98
C ILE A 52 -4.30 -1.08 -5.30
N VAL A 53 -3.70 -1.07 -6.49
CA VAL A 53 -2.66 -2.04 -6.85
C VAL A 53 -1.47 -1.94 -5.90
N GLU A 54 -0.99 -0.73 -5.59
CA GLU A 54 0.10 -0.49 -4.63
C GLU A 54 -0.22 -1.07 -3.24
N VAL A 55 -1.48 -1.00 -2.79
CA VAL A 55 -1.92 -1.68 -1.56
C VAL A 55 -1.90 -3.20 -1.73
N LEU A 56 -2.50 -3.73 -2.81
CA LEU A 56 -2.58 -5.18 -3.02
C LEU A 56 -1.21 -5.85 -3.14
N VAL A 57 -0.20 -5.13 -3.67
CA VAL A 57 1.18 -5.64 -3.76
C VAL A 57 2.04 -5.33 -2.53
N GLY A 58 1.48 -4.67 -1.51
CA GLY A 58 2.14 -4.42 -0.22
C GLY A 58 3.07 -3.20 -0.16
N LEU A 59 2.99 -2.27 -1.12
CA LEU A 59 3.82 -1.06 -1.20
C LEU A 59 3.22 0.14 -0.47
N LEU A 60 1.89 0.21 -0.39
CA LEU A 60 1.17 1.27 0.30
C LEU A 60 0.32 0.67 1.42
N PRO A 61 0.52 1.02 2.70
CA PRO A 61 -0.36 0.54 3.75
C PRO A 61 -1.81 1.03 3.56
N PRO A 62 -2.85 0.19 3.76
CA PRO A 62 -4.24 0.60 3.55
C PRO A 62 -4.65 1.84 4.37
N GLN A 63 -4.10 1.99 5.58
CA GLN A 63 -4.35 3.14 6.46
C GLN A 63 -3.79 4.48 5.95
N ASP A 64 -2.82 4.44 5.03
CA ASP A 64 -2.24 5.65 4.46
C ASP A 64 -2.96 6.11 3.19
N LEU A 65 -3.89 5.31 2.65
CA LEU A 65 -4.62 5.63 1.42
C LEU A 65 -5.31 7.00 1.49
N GLU A 66 -6.02 7.32 2.58
CA GLU A 66 -6.67 8.63 2.76
C GLU A 66 -5.68 9.79 2.63
N LYS A 67 -4.51 9.69 3.29
CA LYS A 67 -3.48 10.73 3.24
C LYS A 67 -2.96 10.93 1.82
N ILE A 68 -2.80 9.85 1.07
CA ILE A 68 -2.35 9.91 -0.33
C ILE A 68 -3.42 10.51 -1.23
N LEU A 69 -4.70 10.17 -1.05
CA LEU A 69 -5.80 10.78 -1.80
C LEU A 69 -5.84 12.31 -1.60
N ILE A 70 -5.62 12.78 -0.38
CA ILE A 70 -5.56 14.21 -0.06
C ILE A 70 -4.31 14.86 -0.69
N ARG A 71 -3.13 14.30 -0.41
CA ARG A 71 -1.85 14.93 -0.74
C ARG A 71 -1.50 14.85 -2.23
N ASP A 72 -1.67 13.68 -2.84
CA ASP A 72 -1.17 13.40 -4.17
C ASP A 72 -2.25 13.63 -5.24
N LEU A 73 -3.52 13.35 -4.92
CA LEU A 73 -4.63 13.51 -5.87
C LEU A 73 -5.45 14.80 -5.65
N ASN A 74 -5.11 15.59 -4.62
CA ASN A 74 -5.81 16.82 -4.24
C ASN A 74 -7.33 16.62 -4.03
N ILE A 75 -7.73 15.44 -3.54
CA ILE A 75 -9.14 15.18 -3.23
C ILE A 75 -9.50 15.89 -1.91
N PRO A 76 -10.65 16.60 -1.83
CA PRO A 76 -11.08 17.25 -0.60
C PRO A 76 -11.13 16.27 0.58
N ILE A 77 -10.73 16.73 1.76
CA ILE A 77 -10.61 15.90 2.97
C ILE A 77 -11.88 15.06 3.24
N SER A 78 -13.06 15.67 3.12
CA SER A 78 -14.33 14.98 3.32
C SER A 78 -14.53 13.83 2.32
N SER A 79 -14.27 14.07 1.03
CA SER A 79 -14.39 13.05 -0.01
C SER A 79 -13.31 11.97 0.13
N ALA A 80 -12.06 12.36 0.44
CA ALA A 80 -10.96 11.42 0.60
C ALA A 80 -11.23 10.42 1.74
N LYS A 81 -11.79 10.90 2.85
CA LYS A 81 -12.20 10.06 3.99
C LYS A 81 -13.30 9.07 3.61
N GLU A 82 -14.36 9.53 2.94
CA GLU A 82 -15.45 8.62 2.53
C GLU A 82 -14.98 7.60 1.49
N ILE A 83 -14.19 8.04 0.50
CA ILE A 83 -13.58 7.16 -0.50
C ILE A 83 -12.69 6.11 0.17
N SER A 84 -11.84 6.50 1.12
CA SER A 84 -10.95 5.56 1.80
C SER A 84 -11.74 4.51 2.59
N ILE A 85 -12.83 4.91 3.27
CA ILE A 85 -13.74 4.00 3.97
C ILE A 85 -14.38 3.01 2.98
N GLU A 86 -14.88 3.50 1.86
CA GLU A 86 -15.53 2.67 0.85
C GLU A 86 -14.57 1.67 0.21
N ILE A 87 -13.36 2.10 -0.18
CA ILE A 87 -12.34 1.20 -0.73
C ILE A 87 -11.94 0.15 0.30
N ASN A 88 -11.67 0.57 1.55
CA ASN A 88 -11.36 -0.36 2.63
C ASN A 88 -12.47 -1.41 2.82
N ARG A 89 -13.73 -0.99 2.79
CA ARG A 89 -14.87 -1.87 3.04
C ARG A 89 -15.19 -2.80 1.88
N PHE A 90 -15.15 -2.31 0.65
CA PHE A 90 -15.66 -3.06 -0.50
C PHE A 90 -14.56 -3.77 -1.29
N ILE A 91 -13.32 -3.30 -1.21
CA ILE A 91 -12.19 -3.85 -1.97
C ILE A 91 -11.24 -4.61 -1.04
N PHE A 92 -10.81 -4.00 0.08
CA PHE A 92 -9.79 -4.63 0.94
C PHE A 92 -10.36 -5.59 1.98
N PHE A 93 -11.51 -5.28 2.58
CA PHE A 93 -12.11 -6.12 3.62
C PHE A 93 -12.39 -7.57 3.19
N PRO A 94 -12.90 -7.84 1.96
CA PRO A 94 -13.12 -9.20 1.49
C PRO A 94 -11.85 -10.08 1.46
N ILE A 95 -10.68 -9.46 1.37
CA ILE A 95 -9.36 -10.13 1.30
C ILE A 95 -8.46 -9.80 2.50
N LYS A 96 -9.02 -9.24 3.58
CA LYS A 96 -8.26 -8.63 4.68
C LYS A 96 -7.23 -9.57 5.31
N ASP A 97 -7.55 -10.84 5.48
CA ASP A 97 -6.69 -11.79 6.19
C ASP A 97 -5.46 -12.13 5.34
N ASP A 98 -5.68 -12.33 4.03
CA ASP A 98 -4.62 -12.53 3.05
C ASP A 98 -3.78 -11.25 2.86
N LEU A 99 -4.44 -10.09 2.79
CA LEU A 99 -3.76 -8.80 2.68
C LEU A 99 -2.89 -8.52 3.91
N LEU A 100 -3.38 -8.82 5.12
CA LEU A 100 -2.64 -8.66 6.36
C LEU A 100 -1.38 -9.54 6.40
N SER A 101 -1.44 -10.76 5.84
CA SER A 101 -0.27 -11.65 5.79
C SER A 101 0.91 -11.05 4.99
N ILE A 102 0.62 -10.24 3.97
CA ILE A 102 1.63 -9.50 3.19
C ILE A 102 2.31 -8.46 4.09
N TYR A 103 1.52 -7.65 4.80
CA TYR A 103 2.07 -6.60 5.66
C TYR A 103 2.73 -7.11 6.93
N GLN A 104 2.27 -8.23 7.52
CA GLN A 104 2.94 -8.83 8.67
C GLN A 104 4.33 -9.38 8.30
N THR A 105 4.45 -9.97 7.11
CA THR A 105 5.73 -10.43 6.56
C THR A 105 6.66 -9.25 6.24
N ASN A 106 6.11 -8.15 5.70
CA ASN A 106 6.88 -6.94 5.42
C ASN A 106 7.28 -6.16 6.69
N ILE A 107 6.42 -6.08 7.72
CA ILE A 107 6.75 -5.43 8.99
C ILE A 107 7.82 -6.23 9.75
N ALA A 108 7.75 -7.57 9.73
CA ALA A 108 8.82 -8.39 10.29
C ALA A 108 10.15 -8.16 9.55
N SER A 109 10.11 -7.99 8.23
CA SER A 109 11.30 -7.68 7.41
C SER A 109 11.83 -6.25 7.68
N GLN A 110 10.95 -5.25 7.81
CA GLN A 110 11.32 -3.87 8.10
C GLN A 110 11.87 -3.69 9.52
N LYS A 111 11.29 -4.36 10.54
CA LYS A 111 11.85 -4.35 11.90
C LYS A 111 13.24 -4.94 11.97
N VAL A 112 13.48 -6.06 11.28
CA VAL A 112 14.81 -6.68 11.21
C VAL A 112 15.81 -5.74 10.52
N ILE A 113 15.39 -5.03 9.47
CA ILE A 113 16.25 -4.04 8.77
C ILE A 113 16.52 -2.81 9.64
N GLU A 114 15.51 -2.24 10.32
CA GLU A 114 15.68 -1.10 11.22
C GLU A 114 16.54 -1.44 12.44
N GLU A 115 16.36 -2.63 13.02
CA GLU A 115 17.19 -3.12 14.13
C GLU A 115 18.63 -3.39 13.66
N SER A 116 18.84 -4.02 12.51
CA SER A 116 20.19 -4.24 11.96
C SER A 116 20.91 -2.94 11.58
N ALA A 117 20.22 -1.97 10.99
CA ALA A 117 20.76 -0.65 10.67
C ALA A 117 21.07 0.19 11.92
N SER A 118 20.32 -0.01 13.02
CA SER A 118 20.60 0.65 14.30
C SER A 118 21.84 0.08 15.02
N VAL A 119 22.12 -1.22 14.84
CA VAL A 119 23.31 -1.89 15.39
C VAL A 119 24.57 -1.50 14.61
N GLU A 120 24.51 -1.43 13.28
CA GLU A 120 25.64 -1.03 12.43
C GLU A 120 26.07 0.44 12.65
N ASN A 121 25.11 1.32 12.99
CA ASN A 121 25.40 2.71 13.37
C ASN A 121 26.01 2.86 14.78
N GLN A 122 25.82 1.89 15.67
CA GLN A 122 26.44 1.89 17.00
C GLN A 122 27.92 1.46 16.93
N GLU A 123 28.26 0.46 16.12
CA GLU A 123 29.66 0.04 15.92
C GLU A 123 30.53 1.13 15.27
N PHE A 124 29.97 1.97 14.39
CA PHE A 124 30.70 3.09 13.80
C PHE A 124 30.98 4.22 14.82
N GLN A 125 30.06 4.45 15.78
CA GLN A 125 30.18 5.49 16.82
C GLN A 125 31.14 5.09 17.95
N ASP A 126 31.24 3.81 18.30
CA ASP A 126 32.13 3.35 19.37
C ASP A 126 33.62 3.28 18.94
N SER A 127 33.92 3.26 17.63
CA SER A 127 35.30 3.25 17.12
C SER A 127 36.09 4.56 17.34
N TYR A 128 35.42 5.64 17.77
CA TYR A 128 36.04 6.97 17.98
C TYR A 128 36.21 7.37 19.45
N ARG A 129 35.86 6.52 20.42
CA ARG A 129 35.90 6.86 21.86
C ARG A 129 37.16 6.47 22.63
N GLU A 130 38.15 5.85 21.99
CA GLU A 130 39.44 5.60 22.63
C GLU A 130 40.55 6.41 21.98
N LYS A 131 40.76 7.64 22.48
CA LYS A 131 42.06 8.30 22.61
C LYS A 131 41.88 9.69 23.21
N PHE A 132 41.90 9.79 24.54
CA PHE A 132 42.47 10.93 25.27
C PHE A 132 42.97 10.44 26.63
#